data_AF-A0A094HYP5-F1
#
_entry.id   AF-A0A094HYP5-F1
#
_cell.length_a   1.000
_cell.length_b   1.000
_cell.length_c   1.000
_cell.angle_alpha   90.00
_cell.angle_beta   90.00
_cell.angle_gamma   90.00
#
_symmetry.space_group_name_H-M   'P 1'
#
loop_
_entity.id
_entity.type
_entity.pdbx_description
1 polymer ?
#
loop_
_entity_poly.entity_id
_entity_poly.type
_entity_poly.pdbx_seq_one_letter_code
_entity_poly.pdbx_strand_id
1 'polypeptide(L)'
;DCCVHLLREANGSFTFKLVVVQRLLKGKRDDENDNLEIVMESTDDLQDNGVMFFFTMAIADNAFKHFETLEKLLKARVPRGRDSWTLKWKDEALDRPVLRMVSSNGVHENRALTFASLRDQIVSLGKRVGYRDNVKIYVIRAGVANKIKDP
;
A
#
# COMPACT_ATOMS: atom_id res chain seq x y z
N ASP A 1 -3.68 3.38 8.46
CA ASP A 1 -2.24 3.71 8.61
C ASP A 1 -1.39 2.71 7.88
N CYS A 2 -0.10 3.00 7.73
CA CYS A 2 0.84 2.03 7.20
C CYS A 2 2.25 2.19 7.75
N CYS A 3 2.97 1.07 7.79
CA CYS A 3 4.35 0.97 8.24
C CYS A 3 5.16 0.19 7.20
N VAL A 4 6.41 0.59 6.98
CA VAL A 4 7.33 -0.15 6.10
C VAL A 4 8.47 -0.70 6.94
N HIS A 5 8.66 -2.01 6.88
CA HIS A 5 9.76 -2.70 7.54
C HIS A 5 10.75 -3.21 6.50
N LEU A 6 12.02 -2.91 6.72
CA LEU A 6 13.13 -3.59 6.07
C LEU A 6 13.58 -4.74 6.97
N LEU A 7 13.65 -5.95 6.42
CA LEU A 7 14.01 -7.16 7.15
C LEU A 7 15.28 -7.77 6.57
N ARG A 8 16.06 -8.43 7.43
CA ARG A 8 17.17 -9.28 7.01
C ARG A 8 16.67 -10.72 6.87
N GLU A 9 16.90 -11.30 5.70
CA GLU A 9 16.57 -12.70 5.42
C GLU A 9 17.69 -13.64 5.89
N ALA A 10 17.36 -14.92 6.07
CA ALA A 10 18.30 -15.94 6.53
C ALA A 10 19.52 -16.11 5.60
N ASN A 11 19.34 -15.87 4.30
CA ASN A 11 20.40 -15.90 3.29
C ASN A 11 21.27 -14.61 3.27
N GLY A 12 21.02 -13.68 4.20
CA GLY A 12 21.72 -12.40 4.28
C GLY A 12 21.21 -11.31 3.33
N SER A 13 20.19 -11.61 2.51
CA SER A 13 19.52 -10.61 1.69
C SER A 13 18.59 -9.74 2.54
N PHE A 14 17.95 -8.76 1.89
CA PHE A 14 17.02 -7.86 2.54
C PHE A 14 15.71 -7.82 1.76
N THR A 15 14.59 -7.82 2.48
CA THR A 15 13.25 -7.70 1.91
C THR A 15 12.48 -6.57 2.57
N PHE A 16 11.49 -6.03 1.86
CA PHE A 16 10.56 -5.07 2.42
C PHE A 16 9.21 -5.70 2.71
N LYS A 17 8.63 -5.33 3.85
CA LYS A 17 7.23 -5.60 4.18
C LYS A 17 6.49 -4.30 4.40
N LEU A 18 5.35 -4.15 3.73
CA LEU A 18 4.40 -3.07 3.94
C LEU A 18 3.25 -3.59 4.80
N VAL A 19 3.07 -3.00 5.97
CA VAL A 19 1.94 -3.26 6.85
C VAL A 19 0.93 -2.16 6.63
N VAL A 20 -0.30 -2.52 6.25
CA VAL A 20 -1.44 -1.61 6.18
C VAL A 20 -2.37 -1.92 7.33
N VAL A 21 -2.57 -0.92 8.19
CA VAL A 21 -3.43 -1.03 9.38
C VAL A 21 -4.79 -0.43 9.07
N GLN A 22 -5.81 -1.29 9.06
CA GLN A 22 -7.20 -0.90 8.85
C GLN A 22 -7.87 -0.53 10.17
N ARG A 23 -8.00 0.78 10.42
CA ARG A 23 -8.63 1.34 11.62
C ARG A 23 -10.15 1.42 11.58
N LEU A 24 -10.72 1.55 10.38
CA LEU A 24 -12.16 1.80 10.22
C LEU A 24 -12.91 0.52 9.89
N LEU A 25 -12.87 -0.45 10.80
CA LEU A 25 -13.64 -1.68 10.66
C LEU A 25 -15.11 -1.45 11.02
N LYS A 26 -16.01 -1.99 10.19
CA LYS A 26 -17.45 -1.87 10.42
C LYS A 26 -17.82 -2.59 11.73
N GLY A 27 -18.40 -1.85 12.67
CA GLY A 27 -18.80 -2.38 13.98
C GLY A 27 -17.71 -2.34 15.06
N LYS A 28 -16.50 -1.88 14.73
CA LYS A 28 -15.36 -1.75 15.65
C LYS A 28 -14.62 -0.42 15.49
N ARG A 29 -15.36 0.67 15.22
CA ARG A 29 -14.76 1.97 14.86
C ARG A 29 -14.02 2.66 16.02
N ASP A 30 -14.27 2.23 17.26
CA ASP A 30 -13.71 2.82 18.48
C ASP A 30 -12.87 1.81 19.30
N ASP A 31 -12.51 0.68 18.70
CA ASP A 31 -11.71 -0.37 19.35
C ASP A 31 -10.32 -0.45 18.73
N GLU A 32 -9.36 0.29 19.31
CA GLU A 32 -7.98 0.34 18.84
C GLU A 32 -7.25 -1.02 18.96
N ASN A 33 -7.73 -1.94 19.80
CA ASN A 33 -7.12 -3.25 19.99
C ASN A 33 -7.49 -4.27 18.90
N ASP A 34 -8.44 -3.94 18.02
CA ASP A 34 -8.99 -4.84 17.02
C ASP A 34 -8.65 -4.43 15.57
N ASN A 35 -7.57 -3.67 15.40
CA ASN A 35 -7.10 -3.25 14.10
C ASN A 35 -6.68 -4.46 13.25
N LEU A 36 -7.22 -4.55 12.02
CA LEU A 36 -6.78 -5.54 11.06
C LEU A 36 -5.50 -5.07 10.38
N GLU A 37 -4.44 -5.84 10.53
CA GLU A 37 -3.17 -5.61 9.84
C GLU A 37 -3.08 -6.49 8.60
N ILE A 38 -2.80 -5.87 7.46
CA ILE A 38 -2.54 -6.54 6.18
C ILE A 38 -1.06 -6.40 5.89
N VAL A 39 -0.35 -7.52 5.83
CA VAL A 39 1.07 -7.57 5.49
C VAL A 39 1.22 -7.88 4.00
N MET A 40 1.93 -7.02 3.28
CA MET A 40 2.35 -7.24 1.91
C MET A 40 3.86 -7.38 1.85
N GLU A 41 4.34 -8.41 1.15
CA GLU A 41 5.76 -8.68 0.98
C GLU A 41 6.21 -8.22 -0.41
N SER A 42 7.43 -7.70 -0.53
CA SER A 42 7.99 -7.38 -1.84
C SER A 42 8.34 -8.67 -2.60
N THR A 43 8.01 -8.71 -3.89
CA THR A 43 8.27 -9.84 -4.80
C THR A 43 9.20 -9.42 -5.95
N ASP A 44 9.84 -10.38 -6.62
CA ASP A 44 10.72 -10.04 -7.76
C ASP A 44 9.93 -9.69 -9.04
N ASP A 45 8.71 -10.22 -9.20
CA ASP A 45 7.83 -9.85 -10.31
C ASP A 45 7.17 -8.50 -10.05
N LEU A 46 7.56 -7.50 -10.84
CA LEU A 46 7.05 -6.13 -10.73
C LEU A 46 5.53 -6.04 -10.92
N GLN A 47 4.92 -6.95 -11.69
CA GLN A 47 3.47 -6.95 -11.90
C GLN A 47 2.70 -7.33 -10.64
N ASP A 48 3.30 -8.17 -9.80
CA ASP A 48 2.72 -8.63 -8.53
C ASP A 48 3.26 -7.87 -7.31
N ASN A 49 4.24 -6.98 -7.50
CA ASN A 49 4.89 -6.27 -6.41
C ASN A 49 4.15 -4.97 -6.02
N GLY A 50 3.11 -5.12 -5.20
CA GLY A 50 2.38 -3.99 -4.62
C GLY A 50 3.23 -3.06 -3.73
N VAL A 51 4.30 -3.58 -3.13
CA VAL A 51 5.21 -2.79 -2.26
C VAL A 51 5.99 -1.76 -3.10
N MET A 52 6.45 -2.14 -4.30
CA MET A 52 7.19 -1.24 -5.19
C MET A 52 6.32 -0.14 -5.78
N PHE A 53 5.05 -0.45 -6.09
CA PHE A 53 4.08 0.57 -6.48
C PHE A 53 3.88 1.58 -5.35
N PHE A 54 3.72 1.10 -4.12
CA PHE A 54 3.62 1.96 -2.94
C PHE A 54 4.87 2.82 -2.72
N PHE A 55 6.08 2.27 -2.86
CA PHE A 55 7.32 3.06 -2.76
C PHE A 55 7.41 4.14 -3.82
N THR A 56 6.97 3.86 -5.04
CA THR A 56 6.97 4.87 -6.12
C THR A 56 6.12 6.08 -5.73
N MET A 57 4.94 5.85 -5.14
CA MET A 57 4.09 6.94 -4.64
C MET A 57 4.73 7.68 -3.45
N ALA A 58 5.26 6.94 -2.47
CA ALA A 58 5.88 7.54 -1.29
C ALA A 58 7.15 8.36 -1.64
N ILE A 59 7.95 7.91 -2.60
CA ILE A 59 9.12 8.64 -3.09
C ILE A 59 8.70 9.87 -3.91
N ALA A 60 7.68 9.77 -4.76
CA ALA A 60 7.13 10.93 -5.48
C ALA A 60 6.62 12.02 -4.52
N ASP A 61 6.12 11.63 -3.35
CA ASP A 61 5.72 12.54 -2.28
C ASP A 61 6.86 12.94 -1.33
N ASN A 62 8.07 12.43 -1.54
CA ASN A 62 9.24 12.61 -0.68
C ASN A 62 8.94 12.28 0.81
N ALA A 63 8.15 11.22 1.04
CA ALA A 63 7.51 10.92 2.32
C ALA A 63 8.43 10.23 3.34
N PHE A 64 9.49 9.56 2.91
CA PHE A 64 10.42 8.86 3.82
C PHE A 64 11.49 9.79 4.38
N LYS A 65 11.78 9.68 5.68
CA LYS A 65 12.97 10.30 6.28
C LYS A 65 14.22 9.59 5.76
N HIS A 66 15.18 10.37 5.27
CA HIS A 66 16.50 9.92 4.77
C HIS A 66 16.49 9.06 3.49
N PHE A 67 15.35 8.88 2.83
CA PHE A 67 15.23 8.09 1.59
C PHE A 67 14.46 8.88 0.54
N GLU A 68 15.13 9.82 -0.11
CA GLU A 68 14.53 10.75 -1.07
C GLU A 68 14.38 10.15 -2.47
N THR A 69 15.10 9.05 -2.76
CA THR A 69 15.06 8.37 -4.06
C THR A 69 14.84 6.88 -3.89
N LEU A 70 14.22 6.26 -4.91
CA LEU A 70 14.01 4.82 -4.94
C LEU A 70 15.34 4.06 -4.88
N GLU A 71 16.38 4.54 -5.59
CA GLU A 71 17.71 3.93 -5.55
C GLU A 71 18.29 3.89 -4.14
N LYS A 72 18.19 5.00 -3.39
CA LYS A 72 18.68 5.08 -2.01
C LYS A 72 17.90 4.14 -1.10
N LEU A 73 16.58 4.05 -1.29
CA LEU A 73 15.71 3.15 -0.56
C LEU A 73 16.07 1.67 -0.84
N LEU A 74 16.23 1.27 -2.09
CA LEU A 74 16.57 -0.12 -2.45
C LEU A 74 17.98 -0.54 -2.00
N LYS A 75 18.89 0.43 -1.85
CA LYS A 75 20.23 0.21 -1.26
C LYS A 75 20.21 0.17 0.26
N ALA A 76 19.08 0.42 0.92
CA ALA A 76 18.99 0.39 2.37
C ALA A 76 19.35 -0.99 2.93
N ARG A 77 19.89 -0.99 4.14
CA ARG A 77 20.33 -2.18 4.86
C ARG A 77 19.85 -2.07 6.30
N VAL A 78 19.44 -3.19 6.89
CA VAL A 78 19.14 -3.21 8.33
C VAL A 78 20.41 -2.85 9.10
N PRO A 79 20.34 -1.92 10.08
CA PRO A 79 21.48 -1.56 10.93
C PRO A 79 22.13 -2.79 11.59
N ARG A 80 23.44 -2.72 11.85
CA ARG A 80 24.17 -3.81 12.51
C ARG A 80 23.55 -4.14 13.87
N GLY A 81 23.46 -5.42 14.19
CA GLY A 81 22.89 -5.91 15.45
C GLY A 81 21.36 -5.87 15.51
N ARG A 82 20.67 -5.70 14.38
CA ARG A 82 19.21 -5.78 14.27
C ARG A 82 18.80 -6.71 13.13
N ASP A 83 17.63 -7.33 13.31
CA ASP A 83 17.00 -8.19 12.30
C ASP A 83 15.98 -7.43 11.45
N SER A 84 15.47 -6.31 11.96
CA SER A 84 14.51 -5.46 11.27
C SER A 84 14.78 -3.97 11.49
N TRP A 85 14.26 -3.16 10.57
CA TRP A 85 14.25 -1.71 10.68
C TRP A 85 12.99 -1.11 10.07
N THR A 86 12.19 -0.45 10.91
CA THR A 86 11.03 0.32 10.47
C THR A 86 11.47 1.67 9.89
N LEU A 87 11.08 1.95 8.65
CA LEU A 87 11.31 3.23 8.02
C LEU A 87 10.43 4.30 8.68
N LYS A 88 10.98 5.51 8.79
CA LYS A 88 10.26 6.64 9.40
C LYS A 88 9.65 7.53 8.32
N TRP A 89 8.41 7.93 8.54
CA TRP A 89 7.72 8.96 7.76
C TRP A 89 8.23 10.35 8.14
N LYS A 90 8.23 11.27 7.18
CA LYS A 90 8.29 12.71 7.43
C LYS A 90 6.99 13.19 8.06
N ASP A 91 7.09 14.24 8.87
CA ASP A 91 5.95 14.69 9.67
C ASP A 91 4.85 15.24 8.75
N GLU A 92 5.24 15.85 7.62
CA GLU A 92 4.32 16.36 6.60
C GLU A 92 3.59 15.24 5.81
N ALA A 93 4.07 14.00 5.90
CA ALA A 93 3.48 12.85 5.20
C ALA A 93 2.45 12.09 6.05
N LEU A 94 2.38 12.34 7.37
CA LEU A 94 1.55 11.56 8.29
C LEU A 94 0.05 11.70 8.00
N ASP A 95 -0.40 12.89 7.61
CA ASP A 95 -1.81 13.19 7.30
C ASP A 95 -2.13 13.11 5.80
N ARG A 96 -1.13 12.78 4.96
CA ARG A 96 -1.30 12.74 3.51
C ARG A 96 -1.92 11.40 3.08
N PRO A 97 -3.06 11.39 2.37
CA PRO A 97 -3.61 10.16 1.83
C PRO A 97 -2.66 9.53 0.80
N VAL A 98 -2.50 8.20 0.85
CA VAL A 98 -1.69 7.47 -0.14
C VAL A 98 -2.35 7.53 -1.53
N LEU A 99 -3.64 7.16 -1.60
CA LEU A 99 -4.43 7.27 -2.82
C LEU A 99 -5.21 8.59 -2.80
N ARG A 100 -4.89 9.51 -3.72
CA ARG A 100 -5.42 10.87 -3.75
C ARG A 100 -6.33 11.11 -4.95
N MET A 101 -7.25 12.05 -4.78
CA MET A 101 -8.10 12.54 -5.86
C MET A 101 -7.25 13.20 -6.95
N VAL A 102 -7.65 12.99 -8.20
CA VAL A 102 -7.03 13.63 -9.36
C VAL A 102 -8.08 14.50 -10.04
N SER A 103 -7.67 15.70 -10.44
CA SER A 103 -8.48 16.66 -11.18
C SER A 103 -7.72 17.14 -12.43
N SER A 104 -8.34 18.00 -13.24
CA SER A 104 -7.66 18.67 -14.36
C SER A 104 -6.44 19.49 -13.92
N ASN A 105 -6.39 19.91 -12.65
CA ASN A 105 -5.29 20.68 -12.08
C ASN A 105 -4.20 19.78 -11.46
N GLY A 106 -4.31 18.46 -11.63
CA GLY A 106 -3.37 17.48 -11.09
C GLY A 106 -3.87 16.76 -9.84
N VAL A 107 -2.94 16.17 -9.10
CA VAL A 107 -3.20 15.38 -7.89
C VAL A 107 -3.46 16.31 -6.72
N HIS A 108 -4.58 16.12 -6.01
CA HIS A 108 -4.87 16.87 -4.79
C HIS A 108 -3.95 16.42 -3.66
N GLU A 109 -3.41 17.37 -2.90
CA GLU A 109 -2.47 17.06 -1.82
C GLU A 109 -3.11 16.28 -0.66
N ASN A 110 -4.27 16.74 -0.17
CA ASN A 110 -4.87 16.26 1.08
C ASN A 110 -6.24 15.59 0.90
N ARG A 111 -6.71 15.40 -0.34
CA ARG A 111 -8.01 14.77 -0.61
C ARG A 111 -7.84 13.32 -0.99
N ALA A 112 -8.29 12.42 -0.12
CA ALA A 112 -8.29 10.98 -0.38
C ALA A 112 -9.20 10.64 -1.56
N LEU A 113 -8.80 9.63 -2.34
CA LEU A 113 -9.61 9.06 -3.42
C LEU A 113 -10.96 8.58 -2.87
N THR A 114 -12.06 9.00 -3.50
CA THR A 114 -13.39 8.57 -3.06
C THR A 114 -13.70 7.15 -3.55
N PHE A 115 -14.61 6.47 -2.85
CA PHE A 115 -15.11 5.17 -3.31
C PHE A 115 -15.78 5.25 -4.69
N ALA A 116 -16.50 6.34 -4.99
CA ALA A 116 -17.12 6.53 -6.30
C ALA A 116 -16.06 6.61 -7.40
N SER A 117 -15.00 7.40 -7.19
CA SER A 117 -13.89 7.50 -8.13
C SER A 117 -13.17 6.17 -8.33
N LEU A 118 -12.88 5.44 -7.26
CA LEU A 118 -12.26 4.11 -7.35
C LEU A 118 -13.16 3.13 -8.12
N ARG A 119 -14.45 3.11 -7.83
CA ARG A 119 -15.43 2.27 -8.54
C ARG A 119 -15.42 2.58 -10.04
N ASP A 120 -15.47 3.85 -10.41
CA ASP A 120 -15.54 4.26 -11.81
C ASP A 120 -14.23 3.90 -12.55
N GLN A 121 -13.07 4.01 -11.88
CA GLN A 121 -11.78 3.55 -12.40
C GLN A 121 -11.75 2.03 -12.63
N ILE A 122 -12.23 1.22 -11.68
CA ILE A 122 -12.28 -0.24 -11.81
C ILE A 122 -13.25 -0.68 -12.93
N VAL A 123 -14.42 -0.06 -13.01
CA VAL A 123 -15.39 -0.33 -14.09
C VAL A 123 -14.79 0.01 -15.45
N SER A 124 -14.15 1.18 -15.55
CA SER A 124 -13.48 1.63 -16.78
C SER A 124 -12.36 0.66 -17.19
N LEU A 125 -11.54 0.20 -16.24
CA LEU A 125 -10.50 -0.80 -16.48
C LEU A 125 -11.10 -2.12 -16.97
N GLY A 126 -12.12 -2.65 -16.28
CA GLY A 126 -12.80 -3.90 -16.65
C GLY A 126 -13.33 -3.87 -18.09
N LYS A 127 -13.92 -2.75 -18.52
CA LYS A 127 -14.37 -2.59 -19.91
C LYS A 127 -13.20 -2.61 -20.90
N ARG A 128 -12.09 -1.93 -20.59
CA ARG A 128 -10.89 -1.92 -21.46
C ARG A 128 -10.26 -3.30 -21.61
N VAL A 129 -10.31 -4.14 -20.59
CA VAL A 129 -9.81 -5.52 -20.64
C VAL A 129 -10.86 -6.52 -21.14
N GLY A 130 -12.01 -6.05 -21.65
CA GLY A 130 -13.00 -6.88 -22.35
C GLY A 130 -14.08 -7.52 -21.50
N TYR A 131 -14.22 -7.16 -20.22
CA TYR A 131 -15.33 -7.66 -19.40
C TYR A 131 -16.66 -7.12 -19.93
N ARG A 132 -17.61 -8.04 -20.16
CA ARG A 132 -18.97 -7.72 -20.59
C ARG A 132 -19.71 -6.92 -19.53
N ASP A 133 -19.57 -7.33 -18.28
CA ASP A 133 -20.25 -6.71 -17.14
C ASP A 133 -19.30 -5.82 -16.34
N ASN A 134 -19.88 -4.83 -15.65
CA ASN A 134 -19.12 -3.95 -14.77
C ASN A 134 -18.47 -4.76 -13.64
N VAL A 135 -17.13 -4.72 -13.59
CA VAL A 135 -16.37 -5.26 -12.46
C VAL A 135 -16.67 -4.45 -11.20
N LYS A 136 -17.13 -5.12 -10.14
CA LYS A 136 -17.50 -4.48 -8.87
C LYS A 136 -16.45 -4.75 -7.80
N ILE A 137 -16.05 -3.72 -7.07
CA ILE A 137 -15.11 -3.83 -5.93
C ILE A 137 -15.59 -4.86 -4.90
N TYR A 138 -16.90 -4.93 -4.65
CA TYR A 138 -17.47 -5.94 -3.76
C TYR A 138 -17.18 -7.38 -4.23
N VAL A 139 -17.26 -7.63 -5.54
CA VAL A 139 -17.03 -8.96 -6.11
C VAL A 139 -15.56 -9.33 -6.01
N ILE A 140 -14.65 -8.37 -6.25
CA ILE A 140 -13.21 -8.57 -6.02
C ILE A 140 -12.97 -8.98 -4.56
N ARG A 141 -13.52 -8.23 -3.60
CA ARG A 141 -13.40 -8.52 -2.17
C ARG A 141 -13.97 -9.90 -1.81
N ALA A 142 -15.16 -10.23 -2.31
CA ALA A 142 -15.80 -11.52 -2.04
C ALA A 142 -15.00 -12.69 -2.65
N GLY A 143 -14.49 -12.53 -3.86
CA GLY A 143 -13.64 -13.51 -4.52
C GLY A 143 -12.36 -13.80 -3.73
N VAL A 144 -11.68 -12.76 -3.24
CA VAL A 144 -10.50 -12.91 -2.38
C VAL A 144 -10.86 -13.62 -1.08
N ALA A 145 -11.93 -13.20 -0.40
CA ALA A 145 -12.36 -13.81 0.85
C ALA A 145 -12.70 -15.30 0.70
N ASN A 146 -13.32 -15.69 -0.42
CA ASN A 146 -13.65 -17.09 -0.69
C ASN A 146 -12.40 -17.94 -0.96
N LYS A 147 -11.42 -17.41 -1.69
CA LYS A 147 -10.14 -18.11 -1.93
C LYS A 147 -9.31 -18.32 -0.66
N ILE A 148 -9.44 -17.44 0.33
CA ILE A 148 -8.75 -17.60 1.62
C ILE A 148 -9.44 -18.65 2.50
N LYS A 149 -10.76 -18.87 2.32
CA LYS A 149 -11.54 -19.83 3.11
C LYS A 149 -11.40 -21.29 2.66
N ASP A 150 -11.05 -21.50 1.39
CA ASP A 150 -10.80 -22.81 0.78
C ASP A 150 -9.34 -22.81 0.25
N PRO A 151 -8.34 -23.04 1.13
CA PRO A 151 -6.92 -22.96 0.75
C PRO A 151 -6.47 -24.10 -0.16
#